data_AF-A0A7X9KI44-F1
#
_entry.id   AF-A0A7X9KI44-F1
#
_cell.length_a   1.000
_cell.length_b   1.000
_cell.length_c   1.000
_cell.angle_alpha   90.00
_cell.angle_beta   90.00
_cell.angle_gamma   90.00
#
_symmetry.space_group_name_H-M   'P 1'
#
loop_
_entity.id
_entity.type
_entity.pdbx_description
1 polymer ?
#
loop_
_entity_poly.entity_id
_entity_poly.type
_entity_poly.pdbx_seq_one_letter_code
_entity_poly.pdbx_strand_id
1 'polypeptide(L)'
;MTKPLFVRLLAALTAVVLVGCSSDCAKGSCYPPGTYIDPNDALGATSAEICFDGDCATVEAFAGPDDVFKGFNLDTWEEGRSVDLSVTVFDASGQVIDSLTETRTMDSSGCACGVLFYDWKNGRLHRLN
;
A
#
# COMPACT_ATOMS: atom_id res chain seq x y z
N MET A 1 -13.50 -38.33 -61.09
CA MET A 1 -12.80 -38.65 -59.83
C MET A 1 -12.35 -37.35 -59.18
N THR A 2 -12.65 -37.23 -57.90
CA THR A 2 -12.69 -36.02 -57.06
C THR A 2 -11.29 -35.64 -56.51
N LYS A 3 -10.97 -34.33 -56.52
CA LYS A 3 -9.92 -33.54 -55.82
C LYS A 3 -8.69 -34.25 -55.20
N PRO A 4 -7.48 -33.65 -55.37
CA PRO A 4 -6.45 -33.73 -54.35
C PRO A 4 -6.10 -32.38 -53.71
N LEU A 5 -6.03 -32.46 -52.38
CA LEU A 5 -5.06 -31.84 -51.49
C LEU A 5 -5.07 -30.32 -51.34
N PHE A 6 -5.78 -29.82 -50.32
CA PHE A 6 -5.20 -29.53 -48.99
C PHE A 6 -4.10 -28.45 -49.12
N VAL A 7 -4.47 -27.17 -49.12
CA VAL A 7 -4.51 -26.33 -47.90
C VAL A 7 -3.42 -26.73 -46.91
N ARG A 8 -2.37 -25.90 -46.81
CA ARG A 8 -1.87 -25.31 -45.56
C ARG A 8 -0.55 -24.59 -45.82
N LEU A 9 -0.65 -23.41 -46.43
CA LEU A 9 0.31 -22.34 -46.15
C LEU A 9 -0.14 -21.74 -44.80
N LEU A 10 0.33 -22.30 -43.68
CA LEU A 10 0.32 -21.58 -42.42
C LEU A 10 1.76 -21.21 -42.12
N ALA A 11 2.11 -19.98 -42.52
CA ALA A 11 3.20 -19.26 -41.91
C ALA A 11 3.00 -19.31 -40.40
N ALA A 12 3.89 -20.03 -39.71
CA ALA A 12 4.03 -19.92 -38.28
C ALA A 12 4.58 -18.50 -38.00
N LEU A 13 3.68 -17.51 -37.97
CA LEU A 13 3.92 -16.33 -37.16
C LEU A 13 3.90 -16.81 -35.72
N THR A 14 5.07 -17.20 -35.22
CA THR A 14 5.38 -17.12 -33.79
C THR A 14 5.26 -15.65 -33.42
N ALA A 15 4.04 -15.23 -33.11
CA ALA A 15 3.83 -14.07 -32.28
C ALA A 15 4.49 -14.42 -30.94
N VAL A 16 5.76 -14.03 -30.80
CA VAL A 16 6.36 -13.85 -29.50
C VAL A 16 5.49 -12.79 -28.86
N VAL A 17 4.52 -13.23 -28.07
CA VAL A 17 3.87 -12.35 -27.11
C VAL A 17 4.98 -12.07 -26.11
N LEU A 18 5.80 -11.05 -26.42
CA LEU A 18 6.47 -10.29 -25.40
C LEU A 18 5.30 -9.72 -24.60
N VAL A 19 4.84 -10.49 -23.62
CA VAL A 19 4.14 -9.92 -22.47
C VAL A 19 5.21 -9.01 -21.92
N GLY A 20 5.17 -7.74 -22.33
CA GLY A 20 5.96 -6.73 -21.66
C GLY A 20 5.55 -6.88 -20.21
N CYS A 21 6.47 -7.34 -19.37
CA CYS A 21 6.38 -7.04 -17.96
C CYS A 21 6.27 -5.52 -17.94
N SER A 22 5.07 -4.99 -17.78
CA SER A 22 4.94 -3.58 -17.46
C SER A 22 5.70 -3.45 -16.15
N SER A 23 6.87 -2.81 -16.21
CA SER A 23 7.59 -2.35 -15.03
C SER A 23 6.70 -1.47 -14.16
N ASP A 24 5.69 -0.87 -14.78
CA ASP A 24 4.70 -0.03 -14.14
C ASP A 24 3.80 -0.92 -13.28
N CYS A 25 3.98 -0.84 -11.96
CA CYS A 25 2.99 -1.36 -11.04
C CYS A 25 1.65 -0.70 -11.38
N ALA A 26 0.67 -1.51 -11.77
CA ALA A 26 -0.66 -0.99 -12.04
C ALA A 26 -1.15 -0.31 -10.77
N LYS A 27 -1.34 1.02 -10.82
CA LYS A 27 -1.91 1.79 -9.72
C LYS A 27 -3.25 1.16 -9.35
N GLY A 28 -3.31 0.58 -8.16
CA GLY A 28 -4.46 -0.15 -7.66
C GLY A 28 -4.40 -0.11 -6.16
N SER A 29 -5.53 0.23 -5.55
CA SER A 29 -5.67 0.22 -4.09
C SER A 29 -5.44 -1.19 -3.57
N CYS A 30 -4.42 -1.35 -2.74
CA CYS A 30 -4.16 -2.60 -2.05
C CYS A 30 -5.32 -3.00 -1.14
N TYR A 31 -5.69 -4.28 -1.21
CA TYR A 31 -6.68 -4.88 -0.31
C TYR A 31 -6.08 -6.12 0.37
N PRO A 32 -6.12 -6.22 1.70
CA PRO A 32 -6.70 -5.28 2.67
C PRO A 32 -5.90 -3.96 2.76
N PRO A 33 -6.44 -2.90 3.42
CA PRO A 33 -5.77 -1.61 3.57
C PRO A 33 -4.32 -1.77 4.04
N GLY A 34 -3.44 -0.95 3.49
CA GLY A 34 -2.00 -1.08 3.67
C GLY A 34 -1.46 -0.39 4.92
N THR A 35 -2.29 0.25 5.75
CA THR A 35 -1.79 0.90 6.97
C THR A 35 -2.61 0.49 8.18
N TYR A 36 -1.90 0.06 9.21
CA TYR A 36 -2.43 -0.33 10.50
C TYR A 36 -1.66 0.42 11.58
N ILE A 37 -2.37 1.13 12.43
CA ILE A 37 -1.81 1.77 13.63
C ILE A 37 -2.56 1.19 14.81
N ASP A 38 -1.85 0.57 15.74
CA ASP A 38 -2.38 0.07 17.00
C ASP A 38 -2.21 1.15 18.10
N PRO A 39 -3.26 1.91 18.44
CA PRO A 39 -3.24 2.93 19.47
C PRO A 39 -3.43 2.41 20.89
N ASN A 40 -3.19 1.13 21.18
CA ASN A 40 -3.40 0.55 22.52
C ASN A 40 -2.73 1.33 23.69
N ASP A 41 -1.74 2.20 23.42
CA ASP A 41 -1.15 3.11 24.43
C ASP A 41 -1.40 4.62 24.17
N ALA A 42 -2.18 4.98 23.14
CA ALA A 42 -2.51 6.35 22.78
C ALA A 42 -3.82 6.79 23.42
N LEU A 43 -3.80 6.99 24.75
CA LEU A 43 -4.97 7.44 25.51
C LEU A 43 -5.55 8.74 24.91
N GLY A 44 -6.68 8.62 24.21
CA GLY A 44 -7.41 9.75 23.63
C GLY A 44 -7.24 9.96 22.13
N ALA A 45 -6.50 9.11 21.41
CA ALA A 45 -6.43 9.15 19.95
C ALA A 45 -7.80 8.81 19.33
N THR A 46 -8.24 9.62 18.36
CA THR A 46 -9.54 9.43 17.69
C THR A 46 -9.45 9.41 16.17
N SER A 47 -8.41 10.00 15.60
CA SER A 47 -8.14 9.96 14.17
C SER A 47 -6.64 9.97 13.89
N ALA A 48 -6.27 9.53 12.68
CA ALA A 48 -4.93 9.69 12.15
C ALA A 48 -4.98 10.21 10.71
N GLU A 49 -4.11 11.14 10.35
CA GLU A 49 -3.81 11.49 8.97
C GLU A 49 -2.60 10.67 8.52
N ILE A 50 -2.77 9.95 7.42
CA ILE A 50 -1.74 9.12 6.80
C ILE A 50 -1.48 9.70 5.43
N CYS A 51 -0.24 10.10 5.16
CA CYS A 51 0.21 10.55 3.85
C CYS A 51 1.24 9.60 3.26
N PHE A 52 1.10 9.32 1.98
CA PHE A 52 2.02 8.50 1.19
C PHE A 52 2.31 9.22 -0.12
N ASP A 53 3.57 9.56 -0.35
CA ASP A 53 4.03 10.24 -1.57
C ASP A 53 3.22 11.51 -1.90
N GLY A 54 2.77 12.22 -0.86
CA GLY A 54 1.94 13.43 -0.96
C GLY A 54 0.43 13.20 -1.00
N ASP A 55 -0.04 11.96 -1.17
CA ASP A 55 -1.46 11.62 -1.09
C ASP A 55 -1.84 11.31 0.36
N CYS A 56 -2.76 12.10 0.93
CA CYS A 56 -3.16 12.01 2.33
C CYS A 56 -4.61 11.55 2.49
N ALA A 57 -4.88 10.79 3.54
CA ALA A 57 -6.23 10.53 4.02
C ALA A 57 -6.30 10.52 5.55
N THR A 58 -7.45 10.95 6.06
CA THR A 58 -7.79 10.82 7.48
C THR A 58 -8.57 9.54 7.70
N VAL A 59 -8.18 8.78 8.72
CA VAL A 59 -8.85 7.56 9.18
C VAL A 59 -9.31 7.73 10.61
N GLU A 60 -10.54 7.31 10.89
CA GLU A 60 -11.11 7.32 12.24
C GLU A 60 -10.71 6.05 13.00
N ALA A 61 -10.61 6.16 14.34
CA ALA A 61 -10.44 5.00 15.20
C ALA A 61 -11.72 4.15 15.15
N PHE A 62 -11.57 2.83 14.98
CA PHE A 62 -12.71 1.92 15.11
C PHE A 62 -12.92 1.56 16.57
N ALA A 63 -14.14 1.79 17.09
CA ALA A 63 -14.52 1.41 18.45
C ALA A 63 -14.43 -0.11 18.65
N GLY A 64 -13.44 -0.57 19.41
CA GLY A 64 -13.15 -1.99 19.66
C GLY A 64 -12.32 -2.20 20.92
N PRO A 65 -12.16 -3.45 21.42
CA PRO A 65 -11.35 -3.73 22.61
C PRO A 65 -9.88 -3.30 22.48
N ASP A 66 -9.42 -3.13 21.25
CA ASP A 66 -8.16 -2.52 20.85
C ASP A 66 -8.56 -1.50 19.79
N ASP A 67 -8.97 -0.27 20.15
CA ASP A 67 -9.30 0.76 19.16
C ASP A 67 -8.18 0.75 18.11
N VAL A 68 -8.43 0.58 16.81
CA VAL A 68 -7.36 0.46 15.80
C VAL A 68 -7.69 1.39 14.65
N PHE A 69 -6.69 2.11 14.14
CA PHE A 69 -6.84 2.84 12.88
C PHE A 69 -6.64 1.86 11.72
N LYS A 70 -7.71 1.60 10.98
CA LYS A 70 -7.67 0.81 9.75
C LYS A 70 -8.05 1.69 8.58
N GLY A 71 -7.18 1.77 7.60
CA GLY A 71 -7.51 2.49 6.39
C GLY A 71 -6.33 3.24 5.85
N PHE A 72 -6.55 3.75 4.65
CA PHE A 72 -5.55 4.13 3.67
C PHE A 72 -5.02 2.92 2.89
N ASN A 73 -5.60 2.76 1.69
CA ASN A 73 -5.12 1.80 0.72
C ASN A 73 -3.84 2.38 0.13
N LEU A 74 -2.73 1.70 0.36
CA LEU A 74 -1.50 2.04 -0.31
C LEU A 74 -1.57 1.59 -1.76
N ASP A 75 -0.92 2.35 -2.63
CA ASP A 75 -0.66 1.90 -3.99
C ASP A 75 0.36 0.76 -3.98
N THR A 76 0.36 -0.02 -5.06
CA THR A 76 1.49 -0.89 -5.37
C THR A 76 2.72 -0.02 -5.67
N TRP A 77 3.83 -0.29 -5.00
CA TRP A 77 5.11 0.39 -5.24
C TRP A 77 6.15 -0.58 -5.81
N GLU A 78 6.98 -0.07 -6.71
CA GLU A 78 8.02 -0.81 -7.41
C GLU A 78 9.23 -1.06 -6.51
N GLU A 79 9.95 -2.15 -6.77
CA GLU A 79 11.25 -2.44 -6.16
C GLU A 79 12.18 -1.23 -6.26
N GLY A 80 12.80 -0.86 -5.14
CA GLY A 80 13.75 0.24 -5.10
C GLY A 80 13.14 1.64 -5.18
N ARG A 81 11.81 1.78 -5.36
CA ARG A 81 11.13 3.08 -5.23
C ARG A 81 11.18 3.50 -3.76
N SER A 82 11.69 4.70 -3.52
CA SER A 82 11.56 5.40 -2.25
C SER A 82 10.32 6.27 -2.26
N VAL A 83 9.54 6.24 -1.18
CA VAL A 83 8.42 7.15 -0.96
C VAL A 83 8.51 7.76 0.42
N ASP A 84 7.96 8.97 0.56
CA ASP A 84 7.80 9.62 1.85
C ASP A 84 6.47 9.23 2.48
N LEU A 85 6.51 8.95 3.77
CA LEU A 85 5.39 8.54 4.60
C LEU A 85 5.31 9.49 5.79
N SER A 86 4.09 9.94 6.10
CA SER A 86 3.83 10.60 7.37
C SER A 86 2.56 10.09 8.01
N VAL A 87 2.60 9.91 9.33
CA VAL A 87 1.45 9.59 10.16
C VAL A 87 1.36 10.64 11.24
N THR A 88 0.23 11.32 11.33
CA THR A 88 -0.08 12.29 12.38
C THR A 88 -1.32 11.82 13.12
N VAL A 89 -1.24 11.66 14.44
CA VAL A 89 -2.36 11.15 15.25
C VAL A 89 -2.97 12.29 16.05
N PHE A 90 -4.29 12.36 16.08
CA PHE A 90 -5.05 13.45 16.69
C PHE A 90 -5.99 12.96 17.78
N ASP A 91 -6.17 13.80 18.80
CA ASP A 91 -7.22 13.61 19.81
C ASP A 91 -8.59 14.10 19.32
N ALA A 92 -9.63 13.91 20.15
CA ALA A 92 -11.00 14.31 19.84
C ALA A 92 -11.19 15.83 19.61
N SER A 93 -10.24 16.66 20.08
CA SER A 93 -10.26 18.11 19.89
C SER A 93 -9.57 18.55 18.59
N GLY A 94 -8.94 17.61 17.88
CA GLY A 94 -8.10 17.88 16.71
C GLY A 94 -6.66 18.28 17.07
N GLN A 95 -6.24 18.11 18.33
CA GLN A 95 -4.86 18.37 18.73
C GLN A 95 -3.97 17.19 18.33
N VAL A 96 -2.78 17.48 17.81
CA VAL A 96 -1.75 16.47 17.51
C VAL A 96 -1.25 15.85 18.82
N ILE A 97 -1.37 14.53 18.92
CA ILE A 97 -0.81 13.71 20.01
C ILE A 97 0.66 13.40 19.68
N ASP A 98 0.91 12.87 18.49
CA ASP A 98 2.26 12.60 17.99
C ASP A 98 2.26 12.50 16.47
N SER A 99 3.45 12.54 15.89
CA SER A 99 3.65 12.40 14.44
C SER A 99 4.95 11.68 14.13
N LEU A 100 4.94 10.85 13.09
CA LEU A 100 6.11 10.17 12.56
C LEU A 100 6.22 10.47 11.06
N THR A 101 7.42 10.81 10.60
CA THR A 101 7.74 10.97 9.17
C THR A 101 8.93 10.09 8.84
N GLU A 102 8.83 9.34 7.75
CA GLU A 102 9.90 8.47 7.29
C GLU A 102 9.93 8.35 5.77
N THR A 103 11.11 8.13 5.22
CA THR A 103 11.26 7.72 3.82
C THR A 103 11.45 6.21 3.80
N ARG A 104 10.71 5.53 2.93
CA ARG A 104 10.76 4.08 2.79
C ARG A 104 11.03 3.64 1.37
N THR A 105 12.00 2.74 1.25
CA THR A 105 12.30 2.04 0.01
C THR A 105 11.69 0.65 0.05
N MET A 106 11.06 0.23 -1.04
CA MET A 106 10.53 -1.11 -1.17
C MET A 106 11.65 -2.13 -1.44
N ASP A 107 11.83 -3.06 -0.49
CA ASP A 107 12.85 -4.13 -0.57
C ASP A 107 12.31 -5.43 -1.18
N SER A 108 11.13 -5.40 -1.81
CA SER A 108 10.52 -6.57 -2.44
C SER A 108 10.88 -6.66 -3.91
N SER A 109 11.18 -7.88 -4.40
CA SER A 109 11.39 -8.12 -5.83
C SER A 109 10.06 -7.99 -6.58
N GLY A 110 9.89 -6.89 -7.35
CA GLY A 110 8.69 -6.61 -8.14
C GLY A 110 7.64 -5.71 -7.46
N CYS A 111 6.40 -5.75 -7.97
CA CYS A 111 5.29 -4.96 -7.44
C CYS A 111 4.67 -5.60 -6.21
N ALA A 112 4.63 -4.87 -5.11
CA ALA A 112 3.93 -5.33 -3.92
C ALA A 112 3.17 -4.20 -3.23
N CYS A 113 2.20 -4.59 -2.42
CA CYS A 113 1.46 -3.67 -1.59
C CYS A 113 2.34 -3.16 -0.47
N GLY A 114 2.38 -1.84 -0.30
CA GLY A 114 2.85 -1.29 0.96
C GLY A 114 1.93 -1.79 2.07
N VAL A 115 2.51 -2.42 3.08
CA VAL A 115 1.83 -2.63 4.35
C VAL A 115 2.70 -2.03 5.44
N LEU A 116 2.13 -1.11 6.20
CA LEU A 116 2.78 -0.34 7.24
C LEU A 116 2.09 -0.64 8.56
N PHE A 117 2.88 -1.02 9.54
CA PHE A 117 2.42 -1.32 10.88
C PHE A 117 3.08 -0.36 11.85
N TYR A 118 2.27 0.27 12.69
CA TYR A 118 2.72 1.19 13.72
C TYR A 118 2.15 0.79 15.08
N ASP A 119 2.95 0.97 16.12
CA ASP A 119 2.58 0.78 17.52
C ASP A 119 2.88 2.03 18.34
N TRP A 120 2.40 2.04 19.58
CA TRP A 120 2.79 3.04 20.56
C TRP A 120 3.75 2.43 21.57
N LYS A 121 4.83 3.15 21.85
CA LYS A 121 5.81 2.76 22.86
C LYS A 121 6.23 3.97 23.66
N ASN A 122 6.02 3.91 24.97
CA ASN A 122 6.31 5.02 25.89
C ASN A 122 5.65 6.35 25.47
N GLY A 123 4.41 6.30 24.98
CA GLY A 123 3.65 7.48 24.56
C GLY A 123 4.16 8.12 23.26
N ARG A 124 4.90 7.37 22.43
CA ARG A 124 5.35 7.78 21.11
C ARG A 124 4.91 6.80 20.04
N LEU A 125 4.64 7.30 18.85
CA LEU A 125 4.37 6.50 17.67
C LEU A 125 5.67 5.87 17.16
N HIS A 126 5.66 4.56 16.95
CA HIS A 126 6.78 3.80 16.45
C HIS A 126 6.35 2.92 15.28
N ARG A 127 7.28 2.68 14.36
CA ARG A 127 7.09 1.71 13.28
C ARG A 127 7.44 0.31 13.78
N LEU A 128 6.59 -0.65 13.45
CA LEU A 128 6.89 -2.08 13.54
C LEU A 128 7.59 -2.55 12.26
N ASN A 129 8.75 -3.19 12.41
CA ASN A 129 9.50 -3.78 11.30
C ASN A 129 9.07 -5.22 11.03
#